data_AF-A0A8T6DPX9-F1
#
_entry.id   AF-A0A8T6DPX9-F1
#
_cell.length_a   1.000
_cell.length_b   1.000
_cell.length_c   1.000
_cell.angle_alpha   90.00
_cell.angle_beta   90.00
_cell.angle_gamma   90.00
#
_symmetry.space_group_name_H-M   'P 1'
#
loop_
_entity.id
_entity.type
_entity.pdbx_description
1 polymer ?
#
loop_
_entity_poly.entity_id
_entity_poly.type
_entity_poly.pdbx_seq_one_letter_code
_entity_poly.pdbx_strand_id
1 'polypeptide(L)'
;MDLLEAWLPHGRFRAEAVPLTAQPSLASGASARLEFIVGFDEPPGEPVENAFVILRVRWQGREWRVLTRLTVTADADGSPVASTELITFHPVGFSR
;
A
#
# COMPACT_ATOMS: atom_id res chain seq x y z
N MET A 1 -1.26 -16.46 5.46
CA MET A 1 -1.44 -15.07 5.95
C MET A 1 -2.69 -14.55 5.29
N ASP A 2 -3.63 -14.00 6.04
CA ASP A 2 -4.89 -13.55 5.46
C ASP A 2 -4.77 -12.06 5.13
N LEU A 3 -5.16 -11.68 3.91
CA LEU A 3 -5.20 -10.29 3.47
C LEU A 3 -6.59 -9.73 3.83
N LEU A 4 -6.65 -8.66 4.63
CA LEU A 4 -7.93 -8.13 5.12
C LEU A 4 -8.39 -6.93 4.30
N GLU A 5 -7.58 -5.89 4.23
CA GLU A 5 -7.89 -4.67 3.49
C GLU A 5 -6.60 -3.92 3.12
N ALA A 6 -6.66 -3.07 2.09
CA ALA A 6 -5.57 -2.16 1.76
C ALA A 6 -6.07 -0.78 1.34
N TRP A 7 -5.28 0.26 1.60
CA TRP A 7 -5.64 1.65 1.26
C TRP A 7 -4.41 2.54 1.08
N LEU A 8 -4.63 3.69 0.44
CA LEU A 8 -3.64 4.76 0.27
C LEU A 8 -4.14 6.02 0.97
N PRO A 9 -3.53 6.42 2.09
CA PRO A 9 -3.99 7.58 2.86
C PRO A 9 -3.48 8.93 2.31
N HIS A 10 -2.57 8.92 1.33
CA HIS A 10 -1.91 10.13 0.87
C HIS A 10 -2.91 11.07 0.17
N GLY A 11 -2.93 12.36 0.52
CA GLY A 11 -3.94 13.31 0.05
C GLY A 11 -4.04 13.43 -1.48
N ARG A 12 -2.91 13.28 -2.18
CA ARG A 12 -2.85 13.32 -3.65
C ARG A 12 -3.18 11.98 -4.33
N PHE A 13 -3.11 10.87 -3.60
CA PHE A 13 -3.38 9.50 -4.10
C PHE A 13 -4.42 8.77 -3.26
N ARG A 14 -5.38 9.52 -2.72
CA ARG A 14 -6.28 8.97 -1.70
C ARG A 14 -7.18 7.92 -2.34
N ALA A 15 -6.99 6.67 -1.92
CA ALA A 15 -7.88 5.58 -2.23
C ALA A 15 -8.54 5.12 -0.94
N GLU A 16 -9.87 4.96 -0.96
CA GLU A 16 -10.60 4.35 0.15
C GLU A 16 -10.11 2.93 0.39
N ALA A 17 -10.39 2.42 1.59
CA ALA A 17 -10.01 1.05 1.93
C ALA A 17 -10.77 0.04 1.06
N VAL A 18 -10.00 -0.80 0.38
CA VAL A 18 -10.51 -1.89 -0.44
C VAL A 18 -10.42 -3.18 0.36
N PRO A 19 -11.55 -3.85 0.66
CA PRO A 19 -11.54 -5.18 1.25
C PRO A 19 -10.87 -6.18 0.32
N LEU A 20 -9.98 -7.02 0.85
CA LEU A 20 -9.26 -8.05 0.09
C LEU A 20 -9.89 -9.44 0.24
N THR A 21 -11.17 -9.48 0.60
CA THR A 21 -11.92 -10.69 0.94
C THR A 21 -12.02 -11.72 -0.19
N ALA A 22 -11.78 -11.32 -1.44
CA ALA A 22 -11.72 -12.24 -2.59
C ALA A 22 -10.38 -13.01 -2.70
N GLN A 23 -9.34 -12.61 -1.94
CA GLN A 23 -8.03 -13.27 -1.88
C GLN A 23 -7.75 -13.70 -0.43
N PRO A 24 -8.39 -14.78 0.05
CA PRO A 24 -8.56 -15.01 1.48
C PRO A 24 -7.26 -15.33 2.20
N SER A 25 -6.27 -15.91 1.53
CA SER A 25 -5.01 -16.29 2.16
C SER A 25 -3.84 -16.36 1.18
N LEU A 26 -2.74 -15.68 1.51
CA LEU A 26 -1.45 -15.82 0.87
C LEU A 26 -0.67 -16.96 1.54
N ALA A 27 -0.32 -17.99 0.75
CA ALA A 27 0.51 -19.10 1.19
C ALA A 27 1.99 -18.68 1.35
N SER A 28 2.79 -19.48 2.06
CA SER A 28 4.23 -19.23 2.19
C SER A 28 4.91 -19.26 0.81
N GLY A 29 5.68 -18.22 0.49
CA GLY A 29 6.34 -18.07 -0.82
C GLY A 29 5.42 -17.67 -1.97
N ALA A 30 4.10 -17.56 -1.74
CA ALA A 30 3.18 -17.05 -2.75
C ALA A 30 3.24 -15.52 -2.83
N SER A 31 2.83 -14.99 -3.98
CA SER A 31 2.67 -13.55 -4.22
C SER A 31 1.24 -13.25 -4.68
N ALA A 32 0.78 -12.04 -4.41
CA ALA A 32 -0.48 -11.50 -4.91
C ALA A 32 -0.23 -10.09 -5.45
N ARG A 33 -0.96 -9.72 -6.51
CA ARG A 33 -0.94 -8.37 -7.06
C ARG A 33 -2.16 -7.62 -6.52
N LEU A 34 -1.91 -6.46 -5.93
CA LEU A 34 -2.92 -5.50 -5.53
C LEU A 34 -2.90 -4.36 -6.54
N GLU A 35 -4.08 -3.92 -6.97
CA GLU A 35 -4.23 -2.81 -7.92
C GLU A 35 -5.10 -1.74 -7.30
N PHE A 36 -4.67 -0.48 -7.44
CA PHE A 36 -5.37 0.69 -6.95
C PHE A 36 -5.53 1.68 -8.09
N ILE A 37 -6.71 2.28 -8.18
CA ILE A 37 -6.97 3.38 -9.10
C ILE A 37 -6.84 4.67 -8.29
N VAL A 38 -5.93 5.55 -8.70
CA VAL A 38 -5.67 6.84 -8.05
C VAL A 38 -5.63 7.94 -9.10
N GLY A 39 -6.02 9.15 -8.72
CA GLY A 39 -5.72 10.34 -9.52
C GLY A 39 -4.24 10.70 -9.36
N PHE A 40 -3.56 11.05 -10.45
CA PHE A 40 -2.15 11.44 -10.46
C PHE A 40 -1.98 12.60 -11.44
N ASP A 41 -1.48 13.74 -10.97
CA ASP A 41 -1.34 14.98 -11.76
C ASP A 41 -0.05 15.73 -11.38
N GLU A 42 1.03 14.99 -11.15
CA GLU A 42 2.33 15.57 -10.80
C GLU A 42 3.14 15.88 -12.05
N PRO A 43 3.92 16.98 -12.04
CA PRO A 43 4.83 17.26 -13.13
C PRO A 43 5.97 16.23 -13.20
N PRO A 44 6.51 15.94 -14.40
CA PRO A 44 7.70 15.10 -14.56
C PRO A 44 8.86 15.55 -13.68
N GLY A 45 9.44 14.59 -12.95
CA GLY A 45 10.60 14.81 -12.08
C GLY A 45 10.30 15.32 -10.67
N GLU A 46 9.05 15.66 -10.32
CA GLU A 46 8.68 15.96 -8.93
C GLU A 46 8.23 14.67 -8.22
N PRO A 47 8.93 14.24 -7.15
CA PRO A 47 8.53 13.07 -6.39
C PRO A 47 7.39 13.42 -5.44
N VAL A 48 6.41 12.53 -5.34
CA VAL A 48 5.47 12.56 -4.23
C VAL A 48 6.09 11.91 -3.02
N GLU A 49 6.43 12.77 -2.06
CA GLU A 49 6.95 12.35 -0.77
C GLU A 49 5.85 11.74 0.10
N ASN A 50 6.25 10.87 1.03
CA ASN A 50 5.36 10.28 2.04
C ASN A 50 4.15 9.54 1.45
N ALA A 51 4.29 8.96 0.25
CA ALA A 51 3.29 8.04 -0.28
C ALA A 51 3.36 6.71 0.48
N PHE A 52 2.20 6.18 0.88
CA PHE A 52 2.11 4.89 1.56
C PHE A 52 1.03 4.02 0.94
N VAL A 53 1.31 2.72 0.89
CA VAL A 53 0.28 1.68 0.86
C VAL A 53 0.22 1.08 2.25
N ILE A 54 -0.97 1.06 2.83
CA ILE A 54 -1.22 0.39 4.10
C ILE A 54 -2.01 -0.88 3.81
N LEU A 55 -1.50 -2.01 4.30
CA LEU A 55 -2.16 -3.30 4.23
C LEU A 55 -2.44 -3.79 5.65
N ARG A 56 -3.69 -4.19 5.91
CA ARG A 56 -4.04 -4.92 7.13
C ARG A 56 -4.05 -6.41 6.82
N VAL A 57 -3.30 -7.17 7.62
CA VAL A 57 -3.20 -8.64 7.48
C VAL A 57 -3.46 -9.33 8.80
N ARG A 58 -3.87 -10.60 8.72
CA ARG A 58 -3.87 -11.52 9.87
C ARG A 58 -2.77 -12.56 9.69
N TRP A 59 -1.91 -12.66 10.69
CA TRP A 59 -0.85 -13.65 10.73
C TRP A 59 -0.73 -14.24 12.13
N GLN A 60 -0.76 -15.57 12.20
CA GLN A 60 -0.79 -16.35 13.45
C GLN A 60 -1.86 -15.87 14.44
N GLY A 61 -3.07 -15.59 13.94
CA GLY A 61 -4.21 -15.14 14.76
C GLY A 61 -4.14 -13.69 15.23
N ARG A 62 -3.07 -12.94 14.91
CA ARG A 62 -2.92 -11.53 15.27
C ARG A 62 -3.03 -10.62 14.04
N GLU A 63 -3.63 -9.45 14.22
CA GLU A 63 -3.70 -8.43 13.16
C GLU A 63 -2.48 -7.50 13.17
N TRP A 64 -2.02 -7.19 11.97
CA TRP A 64 -0.86 -6.35 11.71
C TRP A 64 -1.19 -5.32 10.64
N ARG A 65 -0.56 -4.15 10.75
CA ARG A 65 -0.45 -3.16 9.68
C ARG A 65 0.92 -3.28 9.05
N VAL A 66 0.94 -3.51 7.76
CA VAL A 66 2.13 -3.39 6.93
C VAL A 66 2.09 -2.00 6.30
N LEU A 67 3.10 -1.18 6.60
CA LEU A 67 3.25 0.15 6.04
C LEU A 67 4.36 0.10 5.01
N THR A 68 4.01 0.28 3.75
CA THR A 68 4.95 0.33 2.64
C THR A 68 5.09 1.78 2.21
N ARG A 69 6.25 2.40 2.48
CA ARG A 69 6.58 3.74 2.00
C ARG A 69 7.06 3.65 0.55
N LEU A 70 6.48 4.49 -0.28
CA LEU A 70 6.77 4.58 -1.70
C LEU A 70 7.34 5.97 -2.02
N THR A 71 8.23 5.99 -2.99
CA THR A 71 8.53 7.20 -3.77
C THR A 71 7.87 7.03 -5.12
N VAL A 72 7.00 7.98 -5.48
CA VAL A 72 6.26 7.96 -6.75
C VAL A 72 6.66 9.21 -7.54
N THR A 73 7.12 9.03 -8.77
CA THR A 73 7.48 10.13 -9.69
C THR A 73 6.69 9.99 -10.98
N ALA A 74 6.44 11.09 -11.68
CA ALA A 74 5.96 11.01 -13.07
C ALA A 74 7.16 10.75 -14.01
N ASP A 75 7.01 9.81 -14.93
CA ASP A 75 7.98 9.64 -16.03
C ASP A 75 7.80 10.71 -17.13
N ALA A 76 8.55 10.57 -18.23
CA ALA A 76 8.53 11.53 -19.33
C ALA A 76 7.16 11.65 -20.02
N ASP A 77 6.33 10.60 -19.94
CA ASP A 77 4.98 10.56 -20.51
C ASP A 77 3.91 10.94 -19.47
N GLY A 78 4.32 11.33 -18.25
CA GLY A 78 3.43 11.68 -17.15
C GLY A 78 2.84 10.47 -16.41
N SER A 79 3.33 9.25 -16.69
CA SER A 79 2.85 8.04 -16.01
C SER A 79 3.51 7.89 -14.64
N PRO A 80 2.77 7.42 -13.61
CA PRO A 80 3.33 7.22 -12.29
C PRO A 80 4.27 6.02 -12.25
N VAL A 81 5.50 6.25 -11.81
CA VAL A 81 6.51 5.23 -11.51
C VAL A 81 6.72 5.18 -10.01
N ALA A 82 6.47 4.02 -9.40
CA ALA A 82 6.62 3.81 -7.96
C ALA A 82 7.84 2.94 -7.64
N SER A 83 8.57 3.32 -6.60
CA SER A 83 9.64 2.53 -6.00
C SER A 83 9.36 2.35 -4.51
N THR A 84 9.68 1.16 -3.98
CA THR A 84 9.56 0.89 -2.54
C THR A 84 10.80 1.36 -1.81
N GLU A 85 10.61 2.21 -0.80
CA GLU A 85 11.72 2.67 0.03
C GLU A 85 11.87 1.86 1.32
N LEU A 86 10.75 1.58 1.97
CA LEU A 86 10.74 0.97 3.30
C LEU A 86 9.44 0.21 3.53
N ILE A 87 9.55 -0.95 4.16
CA ILE A 87 8.41 -1.73 4.63
C ILE A 87 8.56 -1.91 6.14
N THR A 88 7.52 -1.56 6.90
CA THR A 88 7.48 -1.78 8.36
C THR A 88 6.21 -2.52 8.75
N PHE A 89 6.28 -3.24 9.88
CA PHE A 89 5.20 -4.08 10.39
C PHE A 89 4.85 -3.67 11.81
N HIS A 90 3.58 -3.37 12.06
CA HIS A 90 3.10 -2.88 13.35
C HIS A 90 1.91 -3.71 13.81
N PRO A 91 1.91 -4.27 15.03
CA PRO A 91 0.72 -4.95 15.54
C PRO A 91 -0.42 -3.95 15.72
N VAL A 92 -1.64 -4.35 15.33
CA VAL A 92 -2.84 -3.54 15.59
C VAL A 92 -3.13 -3.54 17.11
N GLY A 93 -3.49 -2.38 17.66
CA GLY A 93 -3.87 -2.21 19.07
C GLY A 93 -2.73 -1.94 20.06
N PHE A 94 -1.52 -1.62 19.58
CA PHE A 94 -0.34 -1.40 20.45
C PHE A 94 -0.08 0.07 20.84
N SER A 95 -0.88 1.01 20.33
CA SER A 95 -0.76 2.45 20.64
C SER A 95 -2.01 2.94 21.35
N ARG A 96 -1.86 3.44 22.59
CA ARG A 96 -2.83 4.28 23.30
C ARG A 96 -2.28 5.70 23.40
#